data_AF-A0A160FSP1-F1
#
_entry.id   AF-A0A160FSP1-F1
#
_cell.length_a   1.000
_cell.length_b   1.000
_cell.length_c   1.000
_cell.angle_alpha   90.00
_cell.angle_beta   90.00
_cell.angle_gamma   90.00
#
_symmetry.space_group_name_H-M   'P 1'
#
loop_
_entity.id
_entity.type
_entity.pdbx_description
1 polymer ?
#
loop_
_entity_poly.entity_id
_entity_poly.type
_entity_poly.pdbx_seq_one_letter_code
_entity_poly.pdbx_strand_id
1 'polypeptide(L)'
;MIRWRHPTLGLVSPHEFIGIAEESSLILALGTWVADRVLADRARWQMHFGDEFSVSINVSPRQLADPEFPAMLARASLRTVCCRRGWKWK
;
A
#
# COMPACT_ATOMS: atom_id res chain seq x y z
N MET A 1 2.89 8.65 1.19
CA MET A 1 3.69 8.60 -0.05
C MET A 1 4.93 7.76 0.20
N ILE A 2 5.28 6.84 -0.70
CA ILE A 2 6.46 5.98 -0.52
C ILE A 2 7.76 6.80 -0.54
N ARG A 3 8.78 6.30 0.14
CA ARG A 3 10.12 6.88 0.22
C ARG A 3 11.13 5.75 0.16
N TRP A 4 12.10 5.84 -0.75
CA TRP A 4 13.14 4.82 -0.86
C TRP A 4 14.41 5.30 -0.17
N ARG A 5 14.83 4.58 0.86
CA ARG A 5 16.14 4.78 1.49
C ARG A 5 17.13 3.81 0.81
N HIS A 6 17.86 4.30 -0.18
CA HIS A 6 18.89 3.56 -0.87
C HIS A 6 20.18 3.54 -0.03
N PRO A 7 20.90 2.40 0.06
CA PRO A 7 22.10 2.27 0.89
C PRO A 7 23.21 3.27 0.53
N THR A 8 23.43 3.55 -0.76
CA THR A 8 24.44 4.51 -1.22
C THR A 8 23.89 5.88 -1.62
N LEU A 9 22.76 5.94 -2.34
CA LEU A 9 22.16 7.19 -2.83
C LEU A 9 21.38 7.98 -1.77
N GLY A 10 21.16 7.42 -0.58
CA GLY A 10 20.38 8.06 0.47
C GLY A 10 18.88 8.06 0.17
N LEU A 11 18.19 9.17 0.46
CA LEU A 11 16.75 9.27 0.27
C LEU A 11 16.42 9.60 -1.20
N VAL A 12 15.88 8.63 -1.93
CA VAL A 12 15.48 8.78 -3.33
C VAL A 12 14.02 9.19 -3.41
N SER A 13 13.75 10.22 -4.21
CA SER A 13 12.40 10.76 -4.42
C SER A 13 11.55 9.81 -5.27
N PRO A 14 10.23 9.68 -5.03
CA PRO A 14 9.35 8.90 -5.89
C PRO A 14 9.36 9.32 -7.36
N HIS A 15 9.57 10.59 -7.66
CA HIS A 15 9.68 11.04 -9.06
C HIS A 15 10.84 10.36 -9.81
N GLU A 16 11.89 9.91 -9.10
CA GLU A 16 13.06 9.29 -9.70
C GLU A 16 12.86 7.79 -9.98
N PHE A 17 11.99 7.10 -9.23
CA PHE A 17 11.86 5.63 -9.34
C PHE A 17 10.46 5.13 -9.73
N ILE A 18 9.40 5.94 -9.59
CA ILE A 18 8.03 5.47 -9.91
C ILE A 18 7.88 5.21 -11.42
N GLY A 19 8.38 6.10 -12.28
CA GLY A 19 8.35 5.86 -13.73
C GLY A 19 9.07 4.57 -14.14
N ILE A 20 10.27 4.34 -13.58
CA ILE A 20 11.03 3.11 -13.80
C ILE A 20 10.24 1.89 -13.30
N ALA A 21 9.59 1.98 -12.14
CA ALA A 21 8.77 0.89 -11.61
C ALA A 21 7.56 0.61 -12.51
N GLU A 22 6.95 1.63 -13.11
CA GLU A 22 5.83 1.48 -14.04
C GLU A 22 6.25 0.81 -15.36
N GLU A 23 7.35 1.27 -15.95
CA GLU A 23 7.92 0.72 -17.19
C GLU A 23 8.37 -0.74 -17.02
N SER A 24 9.01 -1.04 -15.88
CA SER A 24 9.49 -2.38 -15.56
C SER A 24 8.43 -3.32 -14.98
N SER A 25 7.17 -2.86 -14.82
CA SER A 25 6.09 -3.58 -14.10
C SER A 25 6.37 -3.88 -12.63
N LEU A 26 7.50 -3.44 -12.06
CA LEU A 26 7.77 -3.53 -10.62
C LEU A 26 6.74 -2.77 -9.78
N ILE A 27 6.01 -1.82 -10.37
CA ILE A 27 4.92 -1.09 -9.73
C ILE A 27 3.82 -2.02 -9.19
N LEU A 28 3.58 -3.17 -9.82
CA LEU A 28 2.58 -4.15 -9.37
C LEU A 28 3.04 -4.83 -8.07
N ALA A 29 4.28 -5.31 -8.04
CA ALA A 29 4.88 -5.93 -6.87
C ALA A 29 5.06 -4.90 -5.73
N LEU A 30 5.50 -3.69 -6.06
CA LEU A 30 5.61 -2.58 -5.13
C LEU A 30 4.25 -2.23 -4.52
N GLY A 31 3.19 -2.22 -5.33
CA GLY A 31 1.82 -2.03 -4.88
C GLY A 31 1.37 -3.05 -3.83
N THR A 32 1.70 -4.33 -4.06
CA THR A 32 1.40 -5.41 -3.11
C THR A 32 2.13 -5.18 -1.78
N TRP A 33 3.42 -4.88 -1.85
CA TRP A 33 4.23 -4.59 -0.66
C TRP A 33 3.71 -3.37 0.11
N VAL A 34 3.32 -2.30 -0.59
CA VAL A 34 2.73 -1.10 0.02
C VAL A 34 1.41 -1.42 0.71
N ALA A 35 0.53 -2.20 0.08
CA ALA A 35 -0.75 -2.59 0.68
C ALA A 35 -0.55 -3.36 1.99
N ASP A 36 0.33 -4.36 2.00
CA ASP A 36 0.65 -5.13 3.20
C ASP A 36 1.22 -4.22 4.30
N ARG A 37 2.14 -3.31 3.94
CA ARG A 37 2.74 -2.39 4.92
C ARG A 37 1.72 -1.43 5.51
N VAL A 38 0.86 -0.84 4.69
CA VAL A 38 -0.17 0.11 5.11
C VAL A 38 -1.17 -0.55 6.04
N LEU A 39 -1.60 -1.77 5.74
CA LEU A 39 -2.53 -2.50 6.60
C LEU A 39 -1.88 -2.83 7.95
N ALA A 40 -0.61 -3.24 7.97
CA ALA A 40 0.10 -3.50 9.21
C ALA A 40 0.31 -2.22 10.05
N ASP A 41 0.67 -1.11 9.40
CA ASP A 41 0.83 0.18 10.05
C ASP A 41 -0.51 0.70 10.59
N ARG A 42 -1.61 0.54 9.83
CA ARG A 42 -2.97 0.87 10.28
C ARG A 42 -3.39 0.06 11.50
N ALA A 43 -3.20 -1.26 11.48
CA ALA A 43 -3.54 -2.13 12.62
C ALA A 43 -2.79 -1.71 13.89
N ARG A 44 -1.51 -1.36 13.77
CA ARG A 44 -0.73 -0.82 14.89
C ARG A 44 -1.27 0.52 15.37
N TRP A 45 -1.59 1.44 14.46
CA TRP A 45 -2.13 2.75 14.83
C TRP A 45 -3.52 2.68 15.46
N GLN A 46 -4.37 1.74 15.05
CA GLN A 46 -5.67 1.52 15.67
C GLN A 46 -5.55 1.22 17.18
N MET A 47 -4.51 0.49 17.59
CA MET A 47 -4.25 0.21 19.01
C MET A 47 -3.90 1.46 19.82
N HIS A 48 -3.38 2.51 19.18
CA HIS A 48 -2.92 3.74 19.85
C HIS A 48 -3.91 4.90 19.72
N PHE A 49 -4.62 4.98 18.59
CA PHE A 49 -5.41 6.16 18.20
C PHE A 49 -6.89 5.85 17.94
N GLY A 50 -7.31 4.58 18.05
CA GLY A 50 -8.68 4.16 17.73
C GLY A 50 -8.94 4.04 16.23
N ASP A 51 -10.21 3.93 15.85
CA ASP A 51 -10.61 3.59 14.47
C ASP A 51 -11.00 4.80 13.59
N GLU A 52 -10.95 6.02 14.14
CA GLU A 52 -11.45 7.23 13.46
C GLU A 52 -10.42 7.87 12.53
N PHE A 53 -9.80 7.07 11.66
CA PHE A 53 -8.93 7.58 10.60
C PHE A 53 -8.98 6.72 9.34
N SER A 54 -8.76 7.37 8.20
CA SER A 54 -8.59 6.71 6.91
C SER A 54 -7.12 6.73 6.49
N VAL A 55 -6.73 5.74 5.68
CA VAL A 55 -5.44 5.72 5.01
C VAL A 55 -5.67 5.63 3.51
N SER A 56 -4.96 6.44 2.74
CA SER A 56 -5.02 6.45 1.28
C SER A 56 -3.73 5.90 0.69
N ILE A 57 -3.86 5.09 -0.34
CA ILE A 57 -2.75 4.53 -1.12
C ILE A 57 -2.82 5.14 -2.52
N ASN A 58 -1.70 5.66 -3.01
CA ASN A 58 -1.59 6.09 -4.40
C ASN A 58 -1.47 4.85 -5.29
N VAL A 59 -2.23 4.81 -6.37
CA VAL A 59 -2.30 3.66 -7.30
C VAL A 59 -1.91 4.14 -8.69
N SER A 60 -1.04 3.40 -9.37
CA SER A 60 -0.67 3.73 -10.76
C SER A 60 -1.77 3.33 -11.75
N PRO A 61 -1.82 3.95 -12.94
CA PRO A 61 -2.71 3.52 -14.02
C PRO A 61 -2.51 2.04 -14.39
N ARG A 62 -1.27 1.53 -14.32
CA ARG A 62 -0.94 0.13 -14.63
C ARG A 62 -1.54 -0.84 -13.60
N GLN A 63 -1.56 -0.46 -12.32
CA GLN A 63 -2.22 -1.25 -11.28
C GLN A 63 -3.75 -1.22 -11.43
N LEU A 64 -4.33 -0.05 -11.76
CA LEU A 64 -5.77 0.05 -11.99
C LEU A 64 -6.24 -0.77 -13.21
N ALA A 65 -5.37 -0.91 -14.22
CA ALA A 65 -5.64 -1.72 -15.40
C ALA A 65 -5.44 -3.23 -15.17
N ASP A 66 -4.83 -3.64 -14.05
CA ASP A 66 -4.59 -5.05 -13.73
C ASP A 66 -5.88 -5.70 -13.15
N PRO A 67 -6.47 -6.69 -13.83
CA PRO A 67 -7.68 -7.37 -13.35
C PRO A 67 -7.51 -8.04 -11.99
N GLU A 68 -6.28 -8.41 -11.61
CA GLU A 68 -5.99 -9.04 -10.31
C GLU A 68 -5.87 -8.04 -9.17
N PHE A 69 -5.87 -6.73 -9.45
CA PHE A 69 -5.64 -5.71 -8.45
C PHE A 69 -6.67 -5.73 -7.29
N PRO A 70 -8.00 -5.84 -7.53
CA PRO A 70 -8.97 -5.98 -6.44
C PRO A 70 -8.74 -7.24 -5.60
N ALA A 71 -8.44 -8.37 -6.24
CA ALA A 71 -8.16 -9.63 -5.55
C ALA A 71 -6.89 -9.52 -4.69
N MET A 72 -5.87 -8.82 -5.19
CA MET A 72 -4.65 -8.53 -4.43
C MET A 72 -4.94 -7.73 -3.16
N LEU A 73 -5.74 -6.66 -3.26
CA LEU A 73 -6.13 -5.85 -2.09
C LEU A 73 -6.95 -6.64 -1.07
N ALA A 74 -7.87 -7.50 -1.53
CA ALA A 74 -8.63 -8.39 -0.66
C ALA A 74 -7.70 -9.37 0.08
N ARG A 75 -6.75 -10.00 -0.63
CA ARG A 75 -5.74 -10.90 -0.03
C ARG A 75 -4.90 -10.19 1.02
N ALA A 76 -4.42 -8.98 0.74
CA ALA A 76 -3.65 -8.18 1.70
C ALA A 76 -4.47 -7.88 2.97
N SER A 77 -5.75 -7.52 2.80
CA SER A 77 -6.67 -7.20 3.90
C SER A 77 -6.92 -8.40 4.82
N LEU A 78 -7.04 -9.60 4.26
CA LEU A 78 -7.23 -10.84 5.02
C LEU A 78 -6.01 -11.27 5.85
N ARG A 79 -4.79 -10.92 5.40
CA ARG A 79 -3.56 -11.21 6.15
C ARG A 79 -3.42 -10.40 7.44
N THR A 80 -4.09 -9.25 7.53
CA THR A 80 -3.89 -8.26 8.59
C THR A 80 -5.10 -8.15 9.53
N VAL A 81 -5.90 -9.22 9.65
CA VAL A 81 -7.12 -9.20 10.47
C VAL A 81 -6.77 -9.03 11.96
N CYS A 82 -6.83 -7.79 12.41
CA CYS A 82 -7.09 -7.43 13.79
C CYS A 82 -8.62 -7.51 13.98
N CYS A 83 -9.09 -8.54 14.68
CA CYS A 83 -10.49 -8.78 14.93
C CYS A 83 -11.10 -7.62 15.75
N ARG A 84 -11.86 -6.73 15.10
CA ARG A 84 -13.05 -6.06 15.67
C ARG A 84 -13.96 -5.57 14.54
N ARG A 85 -15.23 -5.94 14.68
CA ARG A 85 -16.35 -5.80 13.73
C ARG A 85 -16.62 -4.33 13.38
N GLY A 86 -16.97 -4.06 12.12
CA GLY A 86 -17.72 -2.86 11.75
C GLY A 86 -17.18 -2.06 10.56
N TRP A 87 -16.86 -2.71 9.44
CA TRP A 87 -16.66 -1.96 8.19
C TRP A 87 -18.03 -1.69 7.55
N LYS A 88 -18.47 -0.43 7.59
CA LYS A 88 -19.47 0.09 6.65
C LYS A 88 -18.71 0.95 5.63
N TRP A 89 -18.63 0.47 4.41
CA TRP A 89 -18.31 1.32 3.27
C TRP A 89 -19.47 2.31 3.12
N LYS A 90 -19.17 3.61 3.13
CA LYS A 90 -20.07 4.63 2.59
C LYS A 90 -19.68 4.88 1.14
#